data_AF-A0A835SPK6-F1
#
_entry.id   AF-A0A835SPK6-F1
#
_cell.length_a   1.000
_cell.length_b   1.000
_cell.length_c   1.000
_cell.angle_alpha   90.00
_cell.angle_beta   90.00
_cell.angle_gamma   90.00
#
_symmetry.space_group_name_H-M   'P 1'
#
loop_
_entity.id
_entity.type
_entity.pdbx_description
1 polymer ?
#
loop_
_entity_poly.entity_id
_entity_poly.type
_entity_poly.pdbx_seq_one_letter_code
_entity_poly.pdbx_strand_id
1 'polypeptide(L)'
;MALLQEAFGKALEYGLKDPSRREFGAFFQDLDDVLVDALYDTYQQTLALVRSHCQEEFKEVCKEQDVEEQLRQLEAEAAQASTSGDAGTPFKSRSTAEDVSGEVVARAEAAARLHALKQEAAYLQDLLERARTTEARLTEALAMRQGSVDKMAATYNRVVSDVKQVYDITRVWPSAPRLGGTTA
;
A
#
# COMPACT_ATOMS: atom_id res chain seq x y z
N MET A 1 2.14 23.77 3.79
CA MET A 1 1.33 22.72 3.10
C MET A 1 0.80 23.13 1.72
N ALA A 2 0.12 24.27 1.56
CA ALA A 2 -0.49 24.65 0.28
C ALA A 2 0.48 24.64 -0.92
N LEU A 3 1.70 25.17 -0.75
CA LEU A 3 2.72 25.18 -1.79
C LEU A 3 3.22 23.79 -2.19
N LEU A 4 3.31 22.86 -1.23
CA LEU A 4 3.73 21.48 -1.49
C LEU A 4 2.68 20.75 -2.32
N GLN A 5 1.40 20.94 -1.96
CA GLN A 5 0.27 20.38 -2.70
C GLN A 5 0.17 20.96 -4.12
N GLU A 6 0.41 22.26 -4.27
CA GLU A 6 0.45 22.92 -5.58
C GLU A 6 1.61 22.39 -6.45
N ALA A 7 2.80 22.22 -5.86
CA ALA A 7 3.96 21.68 -6.56
C ALA A 7 3.72 20.23 -7.01
N PHE A 8 3.11 19.40 -6.15
CA PHE A 8 2.74 18.03 -6.51
C PHE A 8 1.68 17.99 -7.61
N GLY A 9 0.66 18.84 -7.54
CA GLY A 9 -0.35 18.98 -8.60
C GLY A 9 0.28 19.32 -9.95
N LYS A 10 1.19 20.30 -9.99
CA LYS A 10 1.95 20.64 -11.19
C LYS A 10 2.80 19.48 -11.68
N ALA A 11 3.49 18.76 -10.79
CA ALA A 11 4.30 17.60 -11.17
C ALA A 11 3.44 16.48 -11.79
N LEU A 12 2.23 16.24 -11.28
CA LEU A 12 1.27 15.30 -11.86
C LEU A 12 0.78 15.75 -13.24
N GLU A 13 0.51 17.04 -13.44
CA GLU A 13 0.12 17.58 -14.76
C GLU A 13 1.22 17.39 -15.81
N TYR A 14 2.49 17.58 -15.42
CA TYR A 14 3.63 17.33 -16.32
C TYR A 14 3.87 15.84 -16.57
N GLY A 15 3.75 15.00 -15.53
CA GLY A 15 4.00 13.55 -15.63
C GLY A 15 2.91 12.79 -16.36
N LEU A 16 1.65 13.25 -16.25
CA LEU A 16 0.48 12.66 -16.88
C LEU A 16 -0.09 13.61 -17.93
N LYS A 17 0.74 14.04 -18.89
CA LYS A 17 0.28 14.91 -19.97
C LYS A 17 -0.77 14.19 -20.81
N ASP A 18 -1.93 14.83 -21.02
CA ASP A 18 -2.98 14.28 -21.88
C ASP A 18 -2.53 14.33 -23.35
N PRO A 19 -2.29 13.18 -24.01
CA PRO A 19 -2.06 13.15 -25.44
C PRO A 19 -3.36 13.52 -26.16
N SER A 20 -3.24 14.24 -27.26
CA SER A 20 -4.38 14.48 -28.15
C SER A 20 -4.85 13.17 -28.80
N ARG A 21 -6.13 13.10 -29.21
CA ARG A 21 -6.68 11.94 -29.96
C ARG A 21 -5.83 11.57 -31.18
N ARG A 22 -5.24 12.58 -31.85
CA ARG A 22 -4.35 12.37 -33.00
C ARG A 22 -3.01 11.74 -32.62
N GLU A 23 -2.40 12.20 -31.52
CA GLU A 23 -1.15 11.63 -31.01
C GLU A 23 -1.38 10.20 -30.51
N PHE A 24 -2.51 9.94 -29.85
CA PHE A 24 -2.90 8.61 -29.40
C PHE A 24 -3.16 7.65 -30.56
N GLY A 25 -3.93 8.08 -31.57
CA GLY A 25 -4.21 7.26 -32.76
C GLY A 25 -2.98 6.93 -33.60
N ALA A 26 -1.93 7.76 -33.56
CA ALA A 26 -0.68 7.49 -34.27
C ALA A 26 0.04 6.20 -33.79
N PHE A 27 -0.29 5.70 -32.60
CA PHE A 27 0.20 4.42 -32.07
C PHE A 27 -0.58 3.20 -32.58
N PHE A 28 -1.74 3.40 -33.20
CA PHE A 28 -2.67 2.35 -33.64
C PHE A 28 -3.04 2.51 -35.12
N GLN A 29 -2.04 2.47 -36.00
CA GLN A 29 -2.20 2.79 -37.43
C GLN A 29 -3.04 1.77 -38.21
N ASP A 30 -3.11 0.52 -37.72
CA ASP A 30 -3.84 -0.58 -38.36
C ASP A 30 -5.26 -0.79 -37.78
N LEU A 31 -5.65 0.02 -36.80
CA LEU A 31 -6.92 -0.13 -36.07
C LEU A 31 -7.98 0.81 -36.65
N ASP A 32 -9.24 0.37 -36.65
CA ASP A 32 -10.36 1.20 -37.08
C ASP A 32 -10.56 2.40 -36.15
N ASP A 33 -10.94 3.56 -36.71
CA ASP A 33 -11.10 4.83 -36.00
C ASP A 33 -12.09 4.71 -34.83
N VAL A 34 -13.16 3.91 -35.01
CA VAL A 34 -14.17 3.67 -33.97
C VAL A 34 -13.57 2.95 -32.75
N LEU A 35 -12.66 1.99 -32.98
CA LEU A 35 -11.97 1.28 -31.91
C LEU A 35 -10.92 2.18 -31.25
N VAL A 36 -10.22 3.00 -32.03
CA VAL A 36 -9.28 4.00 -31.50
C VAL A 36 -9.99 5.01 -30.60
N ASP A 37 -11.18 5.47 -30.97
CA ASP A 37 -11.98 6.40 -30.15
C ASP A 37 -12.41 5.74 -28.84
N ALA A 38 -12.92 4.50 -28.87
CA ALA A 38 -13.30 3.77 -27.66
C ALA A 38 -12.09 3.52 -26.72
N LEU A 39 -10.92 3.22 -27.29
CA LEU A 39 -9.67 3.07 -26.54
C LEU A 39 -9.21 4.41 -25.95
N TYR A 40 -9.34 5.50 -26.70
CA TYR A 40 -8.98 6.83 -26.24
C TYR A 40 -9.89 7.29 -25.09
N ASP A 41 -11.20 7.05 -25.17
CA ASP A 41 -12.14 7.35 -24.08
C ASP A 41 -11.80 6.57 -22.81
N THR A 42 -11.49 5.28 -22.95
CA THR A 42 -11.07 4.43 -21.82
C THR A 42 -9.73 4.90 -21.24
N TYR A 43 -8.81 5.32 -22.09
CA TYR A 43 -7.52 5.87 -21.69
C TYR A 43 -7.68 7.19 -20.92
N GLN A 44 -8.54 8.10 -21.38
CA GLN A 44 -8.87 9.35 -20.68
C GLN A 44 -9.49 9.10 -19.31
N GLN A 45 -10.42 8.13 -19.21
CA GLN A 45 -10.99 7.72 -17.93
C GLN A 45 -9.92 7.15 -16.98
N THR A 46 -9.00 6.34 -17.52
CA THR A 46 -7.90 5.76 -16.74
C THR A 46 -6.95 6.85 -16.24
N LEU A 47 -6.59 7.82 -17.08
CA LEU A 47 -5.77 8.95 -16.66
C LEU A 47 -6.43 9.78 -15.57
N ALA A 48 -7.74 10.05 -15.68
CA ALA A 48 -8.48 10.76 -14.65
C ALA A 48 -8.48 10.00 -13.32
N LEU A 49 -8.68 8.67 -13.36
CA LEU A 49 -8.63 7.81 -12.18
C LEU A 49 -7.24 7.80 -11.54
N VAL A 50 -6.18 7.66 -12.33
CA VAL A 50 -4.80 7.69 -11.84
C VAL A 50 -4.48 9.03 -11.18
N ARG A 51 -4.90 10.15 -11.80
CA ARG A 51 -4.72 11.48 -11.20
C ARG A 51 -5.43 11.60 -9.85
N SER A 52 -6.68 11.16 -9.76
CA SER A 52 -7.45 11.18 -8.51
C SER A 52 -6.77 10.34 -7.44
N HIS A 53 -6.39 9.11 -7.78
CA HIS A 53 -5.76 8.19 -6.85
C HIS A 53 -4.41 8.70 -6.36
N CYS A 54 -3.54 9.21 -7.25
CA CYS A 54 -2.27 9.81 -6.84
C CYS A 54 -2.45 11.03 -5.91
N GLN A 55 -3.49 11.83 -6.10
CA GLN A 55 -3.79 12.96 -5.20
C GLN A 55 -4.30 12.51 -3.84
N GLU A 56 -5.08 11.43 -3.78
CA GLU A 56 -5.55 10.83 -2.53
C GLU A 56 -4.39 10.19 -1.76
N GLU A 57 -3.59 9.35 -2.42
CA GLU A 57 -2.39 8.73 -1.84
C GLU A 57 -1.41 9.79 -1.32
N PHE A 58 -1.20 10.89 -2.06
CA PHE A 58 -0.36 11.98 -1.59
C PHE A 58 -0.89 12.61 -0.29
N LYS A 59 -2.21 12.79 -0.17
CA LYS A 59 -2.83 13.32 1.06
C LYS A 59 -2.70 12.33 2.21
N GLU A 60 -2.84 11.04 1.95
CA GLU A 60 -2.67 10.00 2.97
C GLU A 60 -1.23 9.96 3.48
N VAL A 61 -0.25 9.91 2.58
CA VAL A 61 1.18 9.97 2.94
C VAL A 61 1.52 11.24 3.73
N CYS A 62 0.97 12.40 3.33
CA CYS A 62 1.19 13.65 4.07
C CYS A 62 0.64 13.60 5.50
N LYS A 63 -0.47 12.88 5.72
CA LYS A 63 -1.05 12.68 7.05
C LYS A 63 -0.25 11.66 7.86
N GLU A 64 0.11 10.52 7.26
CA GLU A 64 0.87 9.46 7.94
C GLU A 64 2.24 9.94 8.42
N GLN A 65 2.88 10.83 7.66
CA GLN A 65 4.22 11.34 7.98
C GLN A 65 4.19 12.66 8.79
N ASP A 66 3.01 13.10 9.24
CA ASP A 66 2.82 14.37 9.95
C ASP A 66 3.49 15.56 9.23
N VAL A 67 3.48 15.57 7.89
CA VAL A 67 4.22 16.56 7.07
C VAL A 67 3.74 17.98 7.38
N GLU A 68 2.46 18.15 7.71
CA GLU A 68 1.91 19.44 8.09
C GLU A 68 2.54 19.99 9.37
N GLU A 69 2.77 19.12 10.35
CA GLU A 69 3.36 19.47 11.63
C GLU A 69 4.85 19.77 11.45
N GLN A 70 5.57 18.96 10.66
CA GLN A 70 6.98 19.18 10.33
C GLN A 70 7.19 20.51 9.60
N LEU A 71 6.36 20.83 8.60
CA LEU A 71 6.44 22.10 7.89
C LEU A 71 6.09 23.29 8.81
N ARG A 72 5.13 23.13 9.72
CA ARG A 72 4.78 24.18 10.69
C ARG A 72 5.93 24.42 11.68
N GLN A 73 6.61 23.37 12.11
CA GLN A 73 7.80 23.48 12.97
C GLN A 73 8.94 24.21 12.25
N LEU A 74 9.20 23.86 10.98
CA LEU A 74 10.19 24.56 10.15
C LEU A 74 9.84 26.04 9.94
N GLU A 75 8.58 26.37 9.69
CA GLU A 75 8.12 27.76 9.57
C GLU A 75 8.31 28.53 10.88
N ALA A 76 8.05 27.89 12.04
CA ALA A 76 8.26 28.48 13.34
C ALA A 76 9.76 28.71 13.66
N GLU A 77 10.62 27.75 13.32
CA GLU A 77 12.08 27.87 13.45
C GLU A 77 12.64 28.98 12.56
N ALA A 78 12.18 29.08 11.31
CA ALA A 78 12.57 30.15 10.40
C ALA A 78 12.10 31.52 10.89
N ALA A 79 10.88 31.63 11.45
CA ALA A 79 10.35 32.86 12.02
C ALA A 79 11.11 33.29 13.29
N GLN A 80 11.53 32.35 14.13
CA GLN A 80 12.37 32.62 15.32
C GLN A 80 13.78 33.07 14.93
N ALA A 81 14.38 32.46 13.90
CA ALA A 81 15.65 32.90 13.35
C ALA A 81 15.57 34.30 12.70
N SER A 82 14.40 34.66 12.15
CA SER A 82 14.15 35.97 11.55
C SER A 82 13.89 37.07 12.59
N THR A 83 13.33 36.73 13.76
CA THR A 83 13.08 37.67 14.87
C THR A 83 14.27 37.85 15.81
N SER A 84 15.25 36.94 15.74
CA SER A 84 16.60 37.14 16.30
C SER A 84 17.56 37.82 15.30
N GLY A 85 17.01 38.38 14.21
CA GLY A 85 17.69 39.22 13.24
C GLY A 85 18.01 40.61 13.78
N ASP A 86 19.20 40.70 14.37
CA ASP A 86 20.05 41.89 14.37
C ASP A 86 19.95 42.58 13.00
N ALA A 87 19.35 43.77 12.99
CA ALA A 87 19.18 44.58 11.81
C ALA A 87 20.53 45.16 11.41
N GLY A 88 21.20 44.48 10.47
CA GLY A 88 22.24 45.07 9.64
C GLY A 88 23.66 44.81 10.11
N THR A 89 24.22 43.68 9.69
CA THR A 89 25.61 43.68 9.25
C THR A 89 25.75 42.90 7.95
N PRO A 90 26.37 43.49 6.91
CA PRO A 90 26.59 42.80 5.66
C PRO A 90 27.58 41.66 5.91
N PHE A 91 27.14 40.43 5.65
CA PHE A 91 27.95 39.25 5.34
C PHE A 91 29.42 39.37 5.76
N LYS A 92 29.68 39.40 7.07
CA LYS A 92 31.05 39.40 7.59
C LYS A 92 31.47 37.96 7.71
N SER A 93 32.47 37.63 6.90
CA SER A 93 33.19 36.36 6.85
C SER A 93 33.20 35.63 8.21
N ARG A 94 32.69 34.40 8.17
CA ARG A 94 32.63 33.43 9.27
C ARG A 94 34.03 33.20 9.84
N SER A 95 34.32 33.90 10.93
CA SER A 95 35.47 33.80 11.83
C SER A 95 34.88 34.26 13.16
N THR A 96 34.60 33.43 14.15
CA THR A 96 35.56 32.58 14.87
C THR A 96 34.81 31.45 15.59
N ALA A 97 35.44 30.29 15.62
CA ALA A 97 35.09 29.16 16.47
C ALA A 97 35.70 29.34 17.88
N GLU A 98 35.35 30.42 18.57
CA GLU A 98 35.76 30.62 19.96
C GLU A 98 34.55 31.05 20.79
N ASP A 99 34.32 30.31 21.88
CA ASP A 99 33.32 30.51 22.92
C ASP A 99 31.88 30.00 22.68
N VAL A 100 31.76 28.73 22.27
CA VAL A 100 30.60 27.93 22.67
C VAL A 100 30.86 27.42 24.09
N SER A 101 30.30 28.08 25.11
CA SER A 101 30.36 27.63 26.50
C SER A 101 30.03 26.14 26.60
N GLY A 102 30.79 25.37 27.40
CA GLY A 102 30.61 23.92 27.53
C GLY A 102 29.20 23.50 27.97
N GLU A 103 28.46 24.40 28.59
CA GLU A 103 27.05 24.23 28.96
C GLU A 103 26.12 24.17 27.74
N VAL A 104 26.42 24.95 26.69
CA VAL A 104 25.68 24.96 25.43
C VAL A 104 25.94 23.67 24.64
N VAL A 105 27.19 23.18 24.65
CA VAL A 105 27.56 21.89 24.03
C VAL A 105 26.86 20.73 24.73
N ALA A 106 26.87 20.69 26.06
CA ALA A 106 26.20 19.65 26.83
C ALA A 106 24.68 19.63 26.63
N ARG A 107 24.06 20.82 26.51
CA ARG A 107 22.61 20.95 26.24
C ARG A 107 22.25 20.53 24.82
N ALA A 108 23.09 20.87 23.84
CA ALA A 108 22.94 20.43 22.46
C ALA A 108 23.10 18.90 22.33
N GLU A 109 24.07 18.30 23.04
CA GLU A 109 24.28 16.86 23.08
C GLU A 109 23.08 16.14 23.72
N ALA A 110 22.55 16.66 24.83
CA ALA A 110 21.36 16.11 25.47
C ALA A 110 20.11 16.21 24.56
N ALA A 111 19.93 17.32 23.86
CA ALA A 111 18.85 17.49 22.89
C ALA A 111 18.99 16.55 21.70
N ALA A 112 20.20 16.39 21.16
CA ALA A 112 20.48 15.48 20.05
C ALA A 112 20.22 14.01 20.46
N ARG A 113 20.64 13.61 21.67
CA ARG A 113 20.35 12.27 22.21
C ARG A 113 18.84 12.04 22.38
N LEU A 114 18.12 13.01 22.91
CA LEU A 114 16.67 12.91 23.10
C LEU A 114 15.94 12.81 21.76
N HIS A 115 16.40 13.56 20.75
CA HIS A 115 15.87 13.48 19.39
C HIS A 115 16.14 12.11 18.75
N ALA A 116 17.37 11.59 18.88
CA ALA A 116 17.71 10.25 18.40
C ALA A 116 16.85 9.16 19.05
N LEU A 117 16.63 9.24 20.37
CA LEU A 117 15.75 8.30 21.09
C LEU A 117 14.29 8.39 20.64
N LYS A 118 13.80 9.60 20.34
CA LYS A 118 12.44 9.78 19.79
C LYS A 118 12.31 9.16 18.40
N GLN A 119 13.32 9.33 17.54
CA GLN A 119 13.34 8.72 16.21
C GLN A 119 13.39 7.19 16.29
N GLU A 120 14.20 6.64 17.21
CA GLU A 120 14.27 5.20 17.44
C GLU A 120 12.93 4.66 17.97
N ALA A 121 12.27 5.37 18.90
CA ALA A 121 10.95 4.98 19.39
C ALA A 121 9.89 4.98 18.28
N ALA A 122 9.88 6.02 17.43
CA ALA A 122 8.97 6.09 16.28
C ALA A 122 9.22 4.95 15.28
N TYR A 123 10.48 4.66 14.98
CA TYR A 123 10.87 3.55 14.11
C TYR A 123 10.44 2.19 14.67
N LEU A 124 10.64 1.96 15.96
CA LEU A 124 10.22 0.71 16.62
C LEU A 124 8.69 0.57 16.64
N GLN A 125 7.97 1.68 16.77
CA GLN A 125 6.50 1.69 16.75
C GLN A 125 5.96 1.33 15.37
N ASP A 126 6.49 1.92 14.29
CA ASP A 126 6.15 1.57 12.90
C ASP A 126 6.47 0.09 12.61
N LEU A 127 7.62 -0.41 13.07
CA LEU A 127 7.98 -1.82 12.92
C LEU A 127 6.96 -2.76 13.62
N LEU A 128 6.49 -2.37 14.81
CA LEU A 128 5.51 -3.13 15.59
C LEU A 128 4.14 -3.13 14.90
N GLU A 129 3.70 -2.00 14.35
CA GLU A 129 2.47 -1.90 13.58
C GLU A 129 2.50 -2.76 12.31
N ARG A 130 3.62 -2.74 11.57
CA ARG A 130 3.84 -3.65 10.44
C ARG A 130 3.82 -5.12 10.86
N ALA A 131 4.45 -5.46 11.99
CA ALA A 131 4.39 -6.82 12.51
C ALA A 131 2.95 -7.25 12.82
N ARG A 132 2.16 -6.40 13.48
CA ARG A 132 0.75 -6.67 13.78
C ARG A 132 -0.12 -6.85 12.55
N THR A 133 0.07 -6.02 11.51
CA THR A 133 -0.70 -6.17 10.27
C THR A 133 -0.32 -7.47 9.55
N THR A 134 0.97 -7.84 9.54
CA THR A 134 1.38 -9.14 8.98
C THR A 134 0.84 -10.32 9.76
N GLU A 135 0.80 -10.25 11.10
CA GLU A 135 0.20 -11.28 11.96
C GLU A 135 -1.31 -11.42 11.69
N ALA A 136 -2.05 -10.31 11.60
CA ALA A 136 -3.47 -10.32 11.26
C ALA A 136 -3.72 -10.98 9.89
N ARG A 137 -2.89 -10.65 8.89
CA ARG A 137 -2.99 -11.28 7.55
C ARG A 137 -2.71 -12.77 7.58
N LEU A 138 -1.69 -13.20 8.34
CA LEU A 138 -1.32 -14.61 8.45
C LEU A 138 -2.37 -15.42 9.22
N THR A 139 -2.96 -14.85 10.26
CA THR A 139 -4.03 -15.50 11.04
C THR A 139 -5.29 -15.68 10.20
N GLU A 140 -5.68 -14.69 9.39
CA GLU A 140 -6.78 -14.83 8.43
C GLU A 140 -6.49 -15.92 7.38
N ALA A 141 -5.29 -15.93 6.80
CA ALA A 141 -4.89 -16.96 5.84
C ALA A 141 -4.92 -18.36 6.44
N LEU A 142 -4.53 -18.51 7.72
CA LEU A 142 -4.57 -19.76 8.46
C LEU A 142 -6.03 -20.22 8.66
N ALA A 143 -6.93 -19.33 9.08
CA ALA A 143 -8.35 -19.63 9.25
C ALA A 143 -9.01 -20.08 7.93
N MET A 144 -8.70 -19.40 6.83
CA MET A 144 -9.17 -19.79 5.49
C MET A 144 -8.67 -21.17 5.07
N ARG A 145 -7.40 -21.48 5.36
CA ARG A 145 -6.82 -22.80 5.06
C ARG A 145 -7.45 -23.90 5.90
N GLN A 146 -7.68 -23.65 7.20
CA GLN A 146 -8.39 -24.59 8.08
C GLN A 146 -9.80 -24.88 7.56
N GLY A 147 -10.58 -23.85 7.21
CA GLY A 147 -11.92 -24.04 6.64
C GLY A 147 -11.92 -24.82 5.31
N SER A 148 -10.86 -24.70 4.50
CA SER A 148 -10.69 -25.51 3.29
C SER A 148 -10.41 -26.98 3.61
N VAL A 149 -9.54 -27.24 4.59
CA VAL A 149 -9.22 -28.60 5.06
C VAL A 149 -10.47 -29.28 5.63
N ASP A 150 -11.28 -28.58 6.42
CA ASP A 150 -12.51 -29.13 7.00
C ASP A 150 -13.53 -29.51 5.91
N LYS A 151 -13.68 -28.68 4.87
CA LYS A 151 -14.53 -28.98 3.71
C LYS A 151 -14.03 -30.20 2.93
N MET A 152 -12.71 -30.30 2.72
CA MET A 152 -12.10 -31.47 2.09
C MET A 152 -12.32 -32.73 2.92
N ALA A 153 -12.13 -32.67 4.24
CA ALA A 153 -12.36 -33.78 5.15
C ALA A 153 -13.84 -34.23 5.13
N ALA A 154 -14.79 -33.29 5.15
CA ALA A 154 -16.21 -33.61 5.04
C ALA A 154 -16.56 -34.28 3.71
N THR A 155 -15.98 -33.82 2.60
CA THR A 155 -16.18 -34.41 1.27
C THR A 155 -15.57 -35.81 1.20
N TYR A 156 -14.35 -35.99 1.73
CA TYR A 156 -13.70 -37.28 1.81
C TYR A 156 -14.55 -38.29 2.61
N ASN A 157 -15.03 -37.90 3.79
CA ASN A 157 -15.88 -38.77 4.62
C ASN A 157 -17.18 -39.16 3.91
N ARG A 158 -17.79 -38.22 3.16
CA ARG A 158 -18.96 -38.52 2.34
C ARG A 158 -18.65 -39.54 1.25
N VAL A 159 -17.57 -39.36 0.50
CA VAL A 159 -17.13 -40.30 -0.54
C VAL A 159 -16.87 -41.69 0.05
N VAL A 160 -16.20 -41.77 1.20
CA VAL A 160 -15.96 -43.04 1.90
C VAL A 160 -17.28 -43.71 2.30
N SER A 161 -18.25 -42.95 2.79
CA SER A 161 -19.59 -43.46 3.12
C SER A 161 -20.32 -43.98 1.88
N ASP A 162 -20.30 -43.22 0.78
CA ASP A 162 -20.96 -43.60 -0.48
C ASP A 162 -20.31 -44.88 -1.06
N VAL A 163 -18.99 -44.98 -1.04
CA VAL A 163 -18.25 -46.19 -1.47
C VAL A 163 -18.61 -47.38 -0.60
N LYS A 164 -18.69 -47.20 0.72
CA LYS A 164 -19.11 -48.27 1.63
C LYS A 164 -20.54 -48.73 1.33
N GLN A 165 -21.45 -47.80 1.08
CA GLN A 165 -22.83 -48.13 0.70
C GLN A 165 -22.89 -48.93 -0.61
N VAL A 166 -22.13 -48.54 -1.63
CA VAL A 166 -22.04 -49.29 -2.90
C VAL A 166 -21.45 -50.69 -2.67
N TYR A 167 -20.41 -50.80 -1.85
CA TYR A 167 -19.83 -52.08 -1.48
C TYR A 167 -20.85 -52.99 -0.76
N ASP A 168 -21.61 -52.45 0.20
CA ASP A 168 -22.63 -53.21 0.92
C ASP A 168 -23.77 -53.65 -0.01
N ILE A 169 -24.23 -52.79 -0.93
CA ILE A 169 -25.23 -53.15 -1.96
C ILE A 169 -24.71 -54.26 -2.88
N THR A 170 -23.48 -54.15 -3.37
CA THR A 170 -22.90 -55.13 -4.29
C THR A 170 -22.59 -56.46 -3.61
N ARG A 171 -22.30 -56.45 -2.31
CA ARG A 171 -22.13 -57.66 -1.50
C ARG A 171 -23.45 -58.37 -1.19
N VAL A 172 -24.55 -57.62 -1.03
CA VAL A 172 -25.89 -58.16 -0.73
C VAL A 172 -26.66 -58.51 -2.01
N TRP A 173 -26.15 -58.17 -3.20
CA TRP A 173 -26.76 -58.56 -4.46
C TRP A 173 -26.89 -60.09 -4.51
N PRO A 174 -28.13 -60.65 -4.50
CA PRO A 174 -28.30 -62.08 -4.63
C PRO A 174 -27.76 -62.45 -6.01
N SER A 175 -26.85 -63.42 -6.07
CA SER A 175 -26.53 -64.07 -7.35
C SER A 175 -27.86 -64.47 -7.98
N ALA A 176 -28.18 -63.85 -9.13
CA ALA A 176 -29.48 -64.00 -9.78
C ALA A 176 -29.90 -65.47 -9.79
N PRO A 177 -31.18 -65.79 -9.51
CA PRO A 177 -31.61 -67.17 -9.53
C PRO A 177 -31.27 -67.73 -10.90
N ARG A 178 -30.43 -68.77 -10.92
CA ARG A 178 -30.18 -69.55 -12.13
C ARG A 178 -31.56 -69.98 -12.59
N LEU A 179 -32.04 -69.38 -13.68
CA LEU A 179 -33.21 -69.84 -14.41
C LEU A 179 -32.88 -71.28 -14.79
N GLY A 180 -33.36 -72.20 -13.95
CA GLY A 180 -33.23 -73.62 -14.17
C GLY A 180 -33.88 -73.90 -15.50
N GLY A 181 -33.06 -74.33 -16.45
CA GLY A 181 -33.56 -75.04 -17.62
C GLY A 181 -34.27 -76.28 -17.12
N THR A 182 -35.58 -76.27 -17.17
CA THR A 182 -36.37 -77.50 -17.30
C THR A 182 -36.88 -77.52 -18.72
N THR A 183 -36.05 -78.11 -19.57
CA THR A 183 -36.52 -78.95 -20.67
C THR A 183 -37.36 -80.09 -20.09
N ALA A 184 -38.66 -80.12 -20.40
CA ALA A 184 -39.45 -81.32 -20.67
C ALA A 184 -40.86 -80.87 -21.11
#